data_AF-A0A8J4XVN0-F1
#
_entry.id   AF-A0A8J4XVN0-F1
#
_cell.length_a   1.000
_cell.length_b   1.000
_cell.length_c   1.000
_cell.angle_alpha   90.00
_cell.angle_beta   90.00
_cell.angle_gamma   90.00
#
_symmetry.space_group_name_H-M   'P 1'
#
loop_
_entity.id
_entity.type
_entity.pdbx_description
1 polymer ?
#
loop_
_entity_poly.entity_id
_entity_poly.type
_entity_poly.pdbx_seq_one_letter_code
_entity_poly.pdbx_strand_id
1 'polypeptide(L)'
;MRVQEEEEGLDWDEMTQGLVLAGFFYGYMFTQIIGGRLAEIYGTRLTFGLCGVTSGFFTLLSPIAARSHYGALIAVRVLMGFFQGPMWPSMHALVPRWIPPLERARFISVVYFASNLSMMLTMAITGVVIDFFGWEAAFYIPGTICLLWALCWFVLVADSPSQHPRSASRRSRYIESCVRESGTSRKRPKKIPGVPVVLAYPLGLPWVSMLGNLWLYLANQLPNVYEERPGFSIKENGFLSSLPFLCRYIGGLCFSTLGDWLLSSGRISVITCRRVSSVAAMIVPALLCIATAYSGCSAILAITFLCIVTFNNGAVVNSTLVNLTELSPNFSGTVFGLANTAAAITMFLSPICVGAIIQGQQTLAQWKKVFWMAVPMYLLPEVFYLFFCSTSVQPWNSSGEEEEVAEGEISPLKQEERRRTLRCKKRR
;
A
#
# COMPACT_ATOMS: atom_id res chain seq x y z
N MET A 1 18.81 9.15 -28.90
CA MET A 1 18.09 8.01 -28.31
C MET A 1 17.76 6.95 -29.34
N ARG A 2 16.79 7.12 -30.27
CA ARG A 2 16.48 6.06 -31.28
C ARG A 2 17.68 5.48 -32.06
N VAL A 3 18.62 6.32 -32.50
CA VAL A 3 19.82 5.85 -33.23
C VAL A 3 20.80 5.05 -32.32
N GLN A 4 20.84 5.34 -31.01
CA GLN A 4 21.62 4.55 -30.06
C GLN A 4 20.92 3.24 -29.65
N GLU A 5 19.58 3.23 -29.65
CA GLU A 5 18.77 2.02 -29.38
C GLU A 5 18.89 0.98 -30.50
N GLU A 6 18.96 1.43 -31.76
CA GLU A 6 19.24 0.59 -32.94
C GLU A 6 20.66 0.00 -32.91
N GLU A 7 21.69 0.75 -32.49
CA GLU A 7 23.07 0.26 -32.38
C GLU A 7 23.26 -0.75 -31.22
N GLU A 8 22.43 -0.69 -30.18
CA GLU A 8 22.49 -1.60 -29.03
C GLU A 8 21.58 -2.83 -29.16
N GLY A 9 20.83 -2.98 -30.26
CA GLY A 9 19.92 -4.12 -30.50
C GLY A 9 18.68 -4.13 -29.59
N LEU A 10 18.30 -2.95 -29.08
CA LEU A 10 17.19 -2.75 -28.15
C LEU A 10 15.94 -2.15 -28.81
N ASP A 11 15.91 -2.06 -30.15
CA ASP A 11 14.74 -1.61 -30.90
C ASP A 11 13.64 -2.69 -30.89
N TRP A 12 12.87 -2.70 -29.81
CA TRP A 12 11.76 -3.62 -29.60
C TRP A 12 10.44 -2.97 -29.96
N ASP A 13 9.56 -3.74 -30.60
CA ASP A 13 8.21 -3.31 -30.91
C ASP A 13 7.40 -3.02 -29.64
N GLU A 14 6.39 -2.16 -29.77
CA GLU A 14 5.55 -1.70 -28.64
C GLU A 14 4.92 -2.87 -27.87
N MET A 15 4.58 -3.97 -28.55
CA MET A 15 4.04 -5.17 -27.92
C MET A 15 5.08 -5.84 -27.00
N THR A 16 6.33 -5.98 -27.45
CA THR A 16 7.41 -6.56 -26.63
C THR A 16 7.73 -5.67 -25.43
N GLN A 17 7.79 -4.35 -25.61
CA GLN A 17 7.96 -3.41 -24.49
C GLN A 17 6.82 -3.54 -23.46
N GLY A 18 5.57 -3.65 -23.94
CA GLY A 18 4.40 -3.92 -23.11
C GLY A 18 4.51 -5.25 -22.34
N LEU A 19 4.99 -6.32 -22.98
CA LEU A 19 5.22 -7.62 -22.33
C LEU A 19 6.31 -7.56 -21.26
N VAL A 20 7.41 -6.83 -21.50
CA VAL A 20 8.48 -6.61 -20.51
C VAL A 20 7.94 -5.89 -19.27
N LEU A 21 7.14 -4.83 -19.47
CA LEU A 21 6.50 -4.09 -18.38
C LEU A 21 5.49 -4.95 -17.61
N ALA A 22 4.67 -5.72 -18.32
CA ALA A 22 3.68 -6.63 -17.74
C ALA A 22 4.32 -7.79 -16.97
N GLY A 23 5.52 -8.24 -17.37
CA GLY A 23 6.31 -9.31 -16.75
C GLY A 23 6.34 -9.23 -15.22
N PHE A 24 6.55 -8.03 -14.68
CA PHE A 24 6.57 -7.78 -13.24
C PHE A 24 5.25 -8.16 -12.55
N PHE A 25 4.11 -7.77 -13.12
CA PHE A 25 2.80 -7.98 -12.50
C PHE A 25 2.44 -9.46 -12.41
N TYR A 26 2.84 -10.29 -13.39
CA TYR A 26 2.58 -11.74 -13.36
C TYR A 26 3.19 -12.42 -12.13
N GLY A 27 4.42 -12.06 -11.74
CA GLY A 27 5.04 -12.59 -10.52
C GLY A 27 4.46 -11.95 -9.24
N TYR A 28 4.13 -10.66 -9.30
CA TYR A 28 3.71 -9.88 -8.14
C TYR A 28 2.31 -10.24 -7.61
N MET A 29 1.34 -10.54 -8.48
CA MET A 29 -0.06 -10.72 -8.09
C MET A 29 -0.29 -11.87 -7.12
N PHE A 30 0.27 -13.06 -7.41
CA PHE A 30 -0.04 -14.28 -6.63
C PHE A 30 0.79 -14.40 -5.35
N THR A 31 1.91 -13.71 -5.28
CA THR A 31 2.89 -13.86 -4.20
C THR A 31 2.57 -13.02 -2.97
N GLN A 32 1.65 -12.05 -3.06
CA GLN A 32 1.28 -11.23 -1.91
C GLN A 32 0.59 -12.02 -0.79
N ILE A 33 -0.35 -12.91 -1.15
CA ILE A 33 -1.07 -13.75 -0.19
C ILE A 33 -0.09 -14.67 0.52
N ILE A 34 0.76 -15.34 -0.26
CA ILE A 34 1.81 -16.24 0.25
C ILE A 34 2.77 -15.45 1.14
N GLY A 35 3.18 -14.28 0.70
CA GLY A 35 4.11 -13.40 1.40
C GLY A 35 3.63 -12.93 2.75
N GLY A 36 2.35 -12.52 2.85
CA GLY A 36 1.73 -12.16 4.14
C GLY A 36 1.80 -13.31 5.12
N ARG A 37 1.51 -14.53 4.66
CA ARG A 37 1.56 -15.72 5.50
C ARG A 37 2.98 -16.10 5.90
N LEU A 38 3.94 -16.01 4.98
CA LEU A 38 5.35 -16.25 5.27
C LEU A 38 5.88 -15.28 6.34
N ALA A 39 5.50 -14.01 6.29
CA ALA A 39 5.89 -13.02 7.30
C ALA A 39 5.30 -13.32 8.68
N GLU A 40 4.07 -13.82 8.76
CA GLU A 40 3.47 -14.22 10.04
C GLU A 40 4.14 -15.45 10.67
N ILE A 41 4.61 -16.40 9.85
CA ILE A 41 5.25 -17.65 10.31
C ILE A 41 6.75 -17.44 10.57
N TYR A 42 7.48 -16.93 9.57
CA TYR A 42 8.95 -16.82 9.58
C TYR A 42 9.45 -15.47 10.07
N GLY A 43 8.59 -14.46 10.14
CA GLY A 43 8.90 -13.13 10.65
C GLY A 43 9.16 -12.13 9.54
N THR A 44 8.75 -10.89 9.75
CA THR A 44 8.92 -9.80 8.78
C THR A 44 10.40 -9.49 8.53
N ARG A 45 11.28 -9.61 9.53
CA ARG A 45 12.72 -9.35 9.36
C ARG A 45 13.30 -10.20 8.23
N LEU A 46 13.00 -11.50 8.23
CA LEU A 46 13.47 -12.41 7.19
C LEU A 46 12.75 -12.17 5.88
N THR A 47 11.42 -12.20 5.87
CA THR A 47 10.63 -12.13 4.62
C THR A 47 10.88 -10.81 3.87
N PHE A 48 10.77 -9.67 4.55
CA PHE A 48 10.98 -8.36 3.93
C PHE A 48 12.44 -8.10 3.55
N GLY A 49 13.38 -8.58 4.37
CA GLY A 49 14.82 -8.48 4.08
C GLY A 49 15.21 -9.27 2.84
N LEU A 50 14.68 -10.49 2.68
CA LEU A 50 14.90 -11.30 1.48
C LEU A 50 14.32 -10.63 0.24
N CYS A 51 13.12 -10.04 0.33
CA CYS A 51 12.57 -9.22 -0.77
C CYS A 51 13.55 -8.13 -1.20
N GLY A 52 14.15 -7.40 -0.25
CA GLY A 52 15.15 -6.36 -0.53
C GLY A 52 16.39 -6.90 -1.25
N VAL A 53 16.95 -8.02 -0.77
CA VAL A 53 18.13 -8.65 -1.38
C VAL A 53 17.83 -9.10 -2.81
N THR A 54 16.73 -9.81 -3.02
CA THR A 54 16.35 -10.30 -4.35
C THR A 54 16.01 -9.16 -5.30
N SER A 55 15.31 -8.12 -4.84
CA SER A 55 14.99 -6.95 -5.65
C SER A 55 16.24 -6.20 -6.10
N GLY A 56 17.20 -5.99 -5.19
CA GLY A 56 18.50 -5.41 -5.54
C GLY A 56 19.25 -6.26 -6.57
N PHE A 57 19.37 -7.57 -6.32
CA PHE A 57 20.06 -8.51 -7.22
C PHE A 57 19.47 -8.53 -8.64
N PHE A 58 18.15 -8.70 -8.78
CA PHE A 58 17.54 -8.74 -10.10
C PHE A 58 17.52 -7.38 -10.81
N THR A 59 17.52 -6.27 -10.06
CA THR A 59 17.72 -4.94 -10.63
C THR A 59 19.11 -4.83 -11.26
N LEU A 60 20.16 -5.29 -10.58
CA LEU A 60 21.52 -5.33 -11.13
C LEU A 60 21.65 -6.28 -12.34
N LEU A 61 20.86 -7.36 -12.37
CA LEU A 61 20.86 -8.32 -13.47
C LEU A 61 20.11 -7.79 -14.71
N SER A 62 19.26 -6.78 -14.57
CA SER A 62 18.36 -6.30 -15.63
C SER A 62 19.09 -5.79 -16.88
N PRO A 63 20.16 -4.98 -16.80
CA PRO A 63 20.91 -4.56 -18.00
C PRO A 63 21.54 -5.74 -18.75
N ILE A 64 22.12 -6.69 -18.02
CA ILE A 64 22.75 -7.90 -18.59
C ILE A 64 21.72 -8.74 -19.33
N ALA A 65 20.53 -8.91 -18.73
CA ALA A 65 19.42 -9.63 -19.34
C ALA A 65 18.88 -8.90 -20.59
N ALA A 66 18.78 -7.56 -20.54
CA ALA A 66 18.32 -6.74 -21.67
C ALA A 66 19.24 -6.87 -22.89
N ARG A 67 20.57 -6.84 -22.69
CA ARG A 67 21.56 -7.05 -23.77
C ARG A 67 21.54 -8.45 -24.37
N SER A 68 21.10 -9.44 -23.59
CA SER A 68 21.11 -10.83 -24.03
C SER A 68 19.92 -11.12 -24.95
N HIS A 69 18.69 -10.88 -24.45
CA HIS A 69 17.45 -11.10 -25.19
C HIS A 69 16.28 -10.50 -24.41
N TYR A 70 15.26 -9.95 -25.09
CA TYR A 70 14.05 -9.43 -24.44
C TYR A 70 13.38 -10.48 -23.53
N GLY A 71 13.39 -11.76 -23.94
CA GLY A 71 12.86 -12.88 -23.14
C GLY A 71 13.61 -13.12 -21.82
N ALA A 72 14.93 -12.89 -21.79
CA ALA A 72 15.70 -12.96 -20.55
C ALA A 72 15.32 -11.81 -19.61
N LEU A 73 15.10 -10.60 -20.15
CA LEU A 73 14.61 -9.47 -19.37
C LEU A 73 13.20 -9.72 -18.83
N ILE A 74 12.30 -10.31 -19.62
CA ILE A 74 10.96 -10.72 -19.16
C ILE A 74 11.08 -11.71 -17.99
N ALA A 75 11.94 -12.72 -18.09
CA ALA A 75 12.16 -13.69 -17.02
C ALA A 75 12.65 -13.01 -15.73
N VAL A 76 13.63 -12.09 -15.84
CA VAL A 76 14.10 -11.29 -14.70
C VAL A 76 12.97 -10.46 -14.10
N ARG A 77 12.13 -9.80 -14.91
CA ARG A 77 10.98 -9.02 -14.44
C ARG A 77 9.96 -9.87 -13.70
N VAL A 78 9.65 -11.07 -14.19
CA VAL A 78 8.74 -12.02 -13.52
C VAL A 78 9.31 -12.43 -12.16
N LEU A 79 10.60 -12.76 -12.10
CA LEU A 79 11.26 -13.11 -10.84
C LEU A 79 11.28 -11.94 -9.85
N MET A 80 11.56 -10.72 -10.31
CA MET A 80 11.45 -9.51 -9.49
C MET A 80 10.06 -9.37 -8.88
N GLY A 81 9.01 -9.48 -9.69
CA GLY A 81 7.63 -9.45 -9.22
C GLY A 81 7.35 -10.51 -8.17
N PHE A 82 7.78 -11.75 -8.44
CA PHE A 82 7.60 -12.89 -7.54
C PHE A 82 8.18 -12.64 -6.15
N PHE A 83 9.42 -12.15 -6.09
CA PHE A 83 10.06 -11.89 -4.80
C PHE A 83 9.63 -10.58 -4.13
N GLN A 84 9.13 -9.60 -4.89
CA GLN A 84 8.69 -8.31 -4.34
C GLN A 84 7.24 -8.34 -3.83
N GLY A 85 6.39 -9.25 -4.30
CA GLY A 85 4.99 -9.39 -3.84
C GLY A 85 4.80 -9.46 -2.32
N PRO A 86 5.63 -10.20 -1.57
CA PRO A 86 5.56 -10.26 -0.11
C PRO A 86 5.88 -8.95 0.63
N MET A 87 6.43 -7.92 -0.02
CA MET A 87 6.97 -6.74 0.64
C MET A 87 5.93 -5.99 1.49
N TRP A 88 4.81 -5.56 0.91
CA TRP A 88 3.77 -4.83 1.63
C TRP A 88 3.00 -5.68 2.65
N PRO A 89 2.60 -6.93 2.35
CA PRO A 89 2.02 -7.84 3.33
C PRO A 89 2.93 -8.08 4.54
N SER A 90 4.24 -8.24 4.31
CA SER A 90 5.21 -8.43 5.40
C SER A 90 5.28 -7.23 6.32
N MET A 91 5.21 -6.02 5.76
CA MET A 91 5.20 -4.80 6.55
C MET A 91 3.89 -4.67 7.36
N HIS A 92 2.75 -5.06 6.79
CA HIS A 92 1.47 -5.12 7.54
C HIS A 92 1.51 -6.12 8.69
N ALA A 93 2.24 -7.23 8.57
CA ALA A 93 2.46 -8.18 9.67
C ALA A 93 3.33 -7.61 10.81
N LEU A 94 4.19 -6.63 10.53
CA LEU A 94 5.07 -6.00 11.52
C LEU A 94 4.38 -4.91 12.34
N VAL A 95 3.52 -4.11 11.69
CA VAL A 95 2.82 -2.97 12.31
C VAL A 95 2.14 -3.34 13.64
N PRO A 96 1.29 -4.37 13.75
CA PRO A 96 0.58 -4.65 15.00
C PRO A 96 1.52 -5.10 16.12
N ARG A 97 2.73 -5.58 15.81
CA ARG A 97 3.73 -6.05 16.79
C ARG A 97 4.61 -4.94 17.34
N TRP A 98 4.76 -3.83 16.62
CA TRP A 98 5.68 -2.74 16.94
C TRP A 98 5.02 -1.41 17.23
N ILE A 99 3.83 -1.18 16.68
CA ILE A 99 3.19 0.13 16.67
C ILE A 99 1.93 0.12 17.55
N PRO A 100 1.87 0.98 18.59
CA PRO A 100 0.67 1.15 19.40
C PRO A 100 -0.55 1.52 18.54
N PRO A 101 -1.77 1.06 18.87
CA PRO A 101 -2.96 1.24 18.02
C PRO A 101 -3.22 2.69 17.57
N LEU A 102 -3.08 3.66 18.48
CA LEU A 102 -3.29 5.09 18.20
C LEU A 102 -2.24 5.70 17.28
N GLU A 103 -1.09 5.07 17.09
CA GLU A 103 0.01 5.57 16.25
C GLU A 103 0.11 4.83 14.91
N ARG A 104 -0.70 3.77 14.70
CA ARG A 104 -0.62 2.91 13.50
C ARG A 104 -0.87 3.68 12.23
N ALA A 105 -1.86 4.57 12.21
CA ALA A 105 -2.22 5.29 11.01
C ALA A 105 -1.12 6.28 10.58
N ARG A 106 -0.49 6.98 11.53
CA ARG A 106 0.68 7.82 11.25
C ARG A 106 1.90 7.03 10.78
N PHE A 107 2.14 5.86 11.38
CA PHE A 107 3.23 5.00 10.92
C PHE A 107 3.00 4.55 9.47
N ILE A 108 1.77 4.09 9.16
CA ILE A 108 1.40 3.67 7.81
C ILE A 108 1.51 4.86 6.84
N SER A 109 1.08 6.07 7.18
CA SER A 109 1.15 7.22 6.26
C SER A 109 2.58 7.58 5.91
N VAL A 110 3.47 7.65 6.90
CA VAL A 110 4.89 7.95 6.69
C VAL A 110 5.55 6.85 5.85
N VAL A 111 5.35 5.58 6.20
CA VAL A 111 6.07 4.46 5.57
C VAL A 111 5.50 4.11 4.19
N TYR A 112 4.17 4.00 4.06
CA TYR A 112 3.55 3.46 2.84
C TYR A 112 3.54 4.50 1.74
N PHE A 113 3.23 5.75 2.08
CA PHE A 113 3.21 6.80 1.08
C PHE A 113 4.59 7.38 0.78
N ALA A 114 5.63 7.04 1.54
CA ALA A 114 7.00 7.30 1.11
C ALA A 114 7.28 6.72 -0.29
N SER A 115 6.59 5.64 -0.69
CA SER A 115 6.69 5.10 -2.06
C SER A 115 6.28 6.11 -3.15
N ASN A 116 5.30 6.97 -2.89
CA ASN A 116 4.84 8.00 -3.83
C ASN A 116 5.89 9.11 -3.94
N LEU A 117 6.44 9.54 -2.80
CA LEU A 117 7.54 10.50 -2.76
C LEU A 117 8.79 9.95 -3.45
N SER A 118 9.14 8.67 -3.21
CA SER A 118 10.29 8.04 -3.85
C SER A 118 10.10 7.92 -5.37
N MET A 119 8.88 7.72 -5.85
CA MET A 119 8.63 7.66 -7.30
C MET A 119 8.89 9.00 -7.99
N MET A 120 8.43 10.11 -7.40
CA MET A 120 8.76 11.47 -7.85
C MET A 120 10.29 11.68 -7.91
N LEU A 121 10.99 11.35 -6.82
CA LEU A 121 12.44 11.53 -6.75
C LEU A 121 13.19 10.62 -7.75
N THR A 122 12.75 9.37 -7.89
CA THR A 122 13.38 8.39 -8.78
C THR A 122 13.21 8.83 -10.24
N MET A 123 12.04 9.29 -10.65
CA MET A 123 11.83 9.80 -12.02
C MET A 123 12.76 10.97 -12.34
N ALA A 124 12.92 11.92 -11.40
CA ALA A 124 13.80 13.07 -11.58
C ALA A 124 15.29 12.69 -11.60
N ILE A 125 15.72 11.82 -10.68
CA ILE A 125 17.13 11.41 -10.56
C ILE A 125 17.53 10.51 -11.73
N THR A 126 16.68 9.56 -12.11
CA THR A 126 16.96 8.62 -13.19
C THR A 126 17.20 9.34 -14.51
N GLY A 127 16.41 10.37 -14.85
CA GLY A 127 16.64 11.15 -16.08
C GLY A 127 18.03 11.78 -16.15
N VAL A 128 18.52 12.33 -15.03
CA VAL A 128 19.87 12.90 -14.92
C VAL A 128 20.93 11.80 -15.01
N VAL A 129 20.73 10.68 -14.31
CA VAL A 129 21.68 9.56 -14.34
C VAL A 129 21.86 9.00 -15.75
N ILE A 130 20.77 8.86 -16.51
CA ILE A 130 20.81 8.35 -17.89
C ILE A 130 21.62 9.29 -18.80
N ASP A 131 21.43 10.60 -18.66
CA ASP A 131 22.10 11.62 -19.49
C ASP A 131 23.63 11.61 -19.29
N PHE A 132 24.10 11.41 -18.06
CA PHE A 132 25.54 11.45 -17.73
C PHE A 132 26.24 10.08 -17.77
N PHE A 133 25.56 9.00 -17.36
CA PHE A 133 26.18 7.70 -17.12
C PHE A 133 25.58 6.57 -17.98
N GLY A 134 24.64 6.90 -18.86
CA GLY A 134 23.93 5.93 -19.70
C GLY A 134 22.81 5.19 -18.95
N TRP A 135 22.02 4.44 -19.71
CA TRP A 135 20.79 3.82 -19.21
C TRP A 135 21.03 2.71 -18.19
N GLU A 136 22.16 2.00 -18.27
CA GLU A 136 22.47 0.91 -17.35
C GLU A 136 22.72 1.39 -15.92
N ALA A 137 23.29 2.59 -15.77
CA ALA A 137 23.52 3.22 -14.48
C ALA A 137 22.22 3.43 -13.71
N ALA A 138 21.10 3.62 -14.41
CA ALA A 138 19.77 3.71 -13.81
C ALA A 138 19.31 2.40 -13.15
N PHE A 139 19.97 1.27 -13.42
CA PHE A 139 19.74 -0.01 -12.74
C PHE A 139 20.83 -0.30 -11.71
N TYR A 140 22.11 -0.09 -12.08
CA TYR A 140 23.23 -0.40 -11.19
C TYR A 140 23.24 0.42 -9.90
N ILE A 141 22.95 1.72 -9.98
CA ILE A 141 22.94 2.61 -8.81
C ILE A 141 21.83 2.23 -7.81
N PRO A 142 20.53 2.22 -8.17
CA PRO A 142 19.48 1.86 -7.22
C PRO A 142 19.55 0.40 -6.78
N GLY A 143 19.97 -0.53 -7.64
CA GLY A 143 20.18 -1.93 -7.28
C GLY A 143 21.22 -2.09 -6.16
N THR A 144 22.35 -1.39 -6.26
CA THR A 144 23.41 -1.40 -5.24
C THR A 144 22.95 -0.77 -3.93
N ILE A 145 22.27 0.38 -4.00
CA ILE A 145 21.70 1.05 -2.83
C ILE A 145 20.70 0.13 -2.11
N CYS A 146 19.86 -0.58 -2.87
CA CYS A 146 18.90 -1.54 -2.33
C CYS A 146 19.58 -2.68 -1.57
N LEU A 147 20.67 -3.25 -2.11
CA LEU A 147 21.44 -4.31 -1.45
C LEU A 147 22.10 -3.82 -0.15
N LEU A 148 22.70 -2.63 -0.17
CA LEU A 148 23.30 -2.02 1.02
C LEU A 148 22.25 -1.75 2.10
N TRP A 149 21.08 -1.26 1.69
CA TRP A 149 19.96 -1.06 2.60
C TRP A 149 19.41 -2.38 3.15
N ALA A 150 19.35 -3.44 2.34
CA ALA A 150 18.91 -4.76 2.78
C ALA A 150 19.89 -5.36 3.83
N LEU A 151 21.20 -5.12 3.68
CA LEU A 151 22.18 -5.46 4.71
C LEU A 151 21.89 -4.73 6.03
N CYS A 152 21.66 -3.41 5.96
CA CYS A 152 21.28 -2.61 7.13
C CYS A 152 19.98 -3.12 7.78
N TRP A 153 18.99 -3.55 6.99
CA TRP A 153 17.74 -4.11 7.48
C TRP A 153 17.97 -5.34 8.37
N PHE A 154 18.82 -6.29 7.91
CA PHE A 154 19.13 -7.47 8.70
C PHE A 154 19.86 -7.16 9.99
N VAL A 155 20.65 -6.09 10.06
CA VAL A 155 21.37 -5.69 11.28
C VAL A 155 20.47 -4.93 12.26
N LEU A 156 19.60 -4.06 11.76
CA LEU A 156 18.89 -3.09 12.59
C LEU A 156 17.48 -3.52 13.01
N VAL A 157 16.82 -4.40 12.26
CA VAL A 157 15.41 -4.74 12.48
C VAL A 157 15.25 -6.04 13.26
N ALA A 158 14.28 -6.06 14.17
CA ALA A 158 13.85 -7.25 14.91
C ALA A 158 12.34 -7.48 14.76
N ASP A 159 11.88 -8.73 14.86
CA ASP A 159 10.46 -9.07 14.65
C ASP A 159 9.54 -8.66 15.80
N SER A 160 10.10 -8.37 16.97
CA SER A 160 9.34 -7.86 18.13
C SER A 160 10.22 -7.00 19.02
N PRO A 161 9.63 -6.07 19.80
CA PRO A 161 10.36 -5.26 20.78
C PRO A 161 11.17 -6.12 21.77
N SER A 162 10.63 -7.28 22.18
CA SER A 162 11.29 -8.23 23.09
C SER A 162 12.59 -8.84 22.55
N GLN A 163 12.72 -8.99 21.24
CA GLN A 163 13.89 -9.55 20.56
C GLN A 163 14.93 -8.48 20.20
N HIS A 164 14.55 -7.21 20.30
CA HIS A 164 15.42 -6.10 19.95
C HIS A 164 16.51 -5.91 21.01
N PRO A 165 17.75 -5.52 20.66
CA PRO A 165 18.83 -5.30 21.63
C PRO A 165 18.51 -4.30 22.76
N ARG A 166 17.54 -3.40 22.52
CA ARG A 166 17.02 -2.42 23.51
C ARG A 166 15.73 -2.87 24.21
N SER A 167 15.48 -4.17 24.33
CA SER A 167 14.27 -4.74 24.94
C SER A 167 14.04 -4.31 26.40
N ALA A 168 15.11 -4.05 27.16
CA ALA A 168 15.01 -3.58 28.56
C ALA A 168 14.45 -2.15 28.73
N SER A 169 14.29 -1.39 27.64
CA SER A 169 13.85 0.00 27.69
C SER A 169 12.40 0.15 28.18
N ARG A 170 12.10 1.26 28.87
CA ARG A 170 10.73 1.61 29.28
C ARG A 170 9.77 1.69 28.09
N ARG A 171 10.27 2.16 26.94
CA ARG A 171 9.50 2.25 25.69
C ARG A 171 9.11 0.87 25.15
N SER A 172 10.02 -0.11 25.18
CA SER A 172 9.70 -1.48 24.74
C SER A 172 8.56 -2.08 25.57
N ARG A 173 8.61 -1.92 26.89
CA ARG A 173 7.54 -2.39 27.80
C ARG A 173 6.19 -1.71 27.53
N TYR A 174 6.19 -0.40 27.27
CA TYR A 174 4.98 0.33 26.91
C TYR A 174 4.36 -0.18 25.59
N ILE A 175 5.18 -0.38 24.56
CA ILE A 175 4.71 -0.92 23.28
C ILE A 175 4.11 -2.31 23.49
N GLU A 176 4.81 -3.19 24.20
CA GLU A 176 4.32 -4.55 24.49
C GLU A 176 2.98 -4.56 25.23
N SER A 177 2.77 -3.65 26.20
CA SER A 177 1.47 -3.53 26.87
C SER A 177 0.36 -3.12 25.90
N CYS A 178 0.58 -2.09 25.07
CA CYS A 178 -0.43 -1.61 24.13
C CYS A 178 -0.74 -2.64 23.04
N VAL A 179 0.28 -3.34 22.55
CA VAL A 179 0.15 -4.39 21.53
C VAL A 179 -0.67 -5.56 22.06
N ARG A 180 -0.44 -5.98 23.31
CA ARG A 180 -1.20 -7.04 23.96
C ARG A 180 -2.66 -6.66 24.20
N GLU A 181 -2.92 -5.43 24.65
CA GLU A 181 -4.28 -4.89 24.82
C GLU A 181 -5.05 -4.83 23.49
N SER A 182 -4.35 -4.68 22.37
CA SER A 182 -4.95 -4.65 21.03
C SER A 182 -5.29 -6.03 20.46
N GLY A 183 -5.05 -7.13 21.20
CA GLY A 183 -5.35 -8.50 20.75
C GLY A 183 -4.26 -9.15 19.88
N THR A 184 -3.03 -8.62 19.89
CA THR A 184 -1.90 -9.26 19.20
C THR A 184 -1.27 -10.32 20.10
N SER A 185 -1.16 -11.56 19.61
CA SER A 185 -0.52 -12.66 20.32
C SER A 185 1.00 -12.55 20.29
N ARG A 186 1.64 -13.02 21.37
CA ARG A 186 3.09 -13.20 21.45
C ARG A 186 3.57 -14.34 20.55
N LYS A 187 2.75 -15.38 20.39
CA LYS A 187 3.06 -16.53 19.54
C LYS A 187 2.68 -16.22 18.09
N ARG A 188 3.38 -16.88 17.16
CA ARG A 188 3.06 -16.79 15.74
C ARG A 188 1.92 -17.75 15.43
N PRO A 189 0.84 -17.30 14.74
CA PRO A 189 -0.28 -18.17 14.44
C PRO A 189 0.17 -19.27 13.48
N LYS A 190 -0.02 -20.54 13.87
CA LYS A 190 0.41 -21.71 13.05
C LYS A 190 -0.64 -22.17 12.05
N LYS A 191 -1.93 -22.11 12.42
CA LYS A 191 -3.06 -22.50 11.56
C LYS A 191 -3.70 -21.26 10.95
N ILE A 192 -4.03 -21.34 9.66
CA ILE A 192 -4.77 -20.31 8.95
C ILE A 192 -6.26 -20.50 9.30
N PRO A 193 -6.98 -19.44 9.70
CA PRO A 193 -8.44 -19.51 9.78
C PRO A 193 -8.98 -19.80 8.39
N GLY A 194 -9.99 -20.67 8.26
CA GLY A 194 -10.47 -21.10 6.93
C GLY A 194 -10.74 -19.92 6.00
N VAL A 195 -10.48 -20.08 4.69
CA VAL A 195 -10.71 -19.03 3.66
C VAL A 195 -12.06 -18.31 3.78
N PRO A 196 -13.19 -18.98 4.12
CA PRO A 196 -14.48 -18.31 4.36
C PRO A 196 -14.50 -17.35 5.55
N VAL A 197 -13.63 -17.57 6.53
CA VAL A 197 -13.47 -16.76 7.76
C VAL A 197 -12.65 -15.50 7.47
N VAL A 198 -11.67 -15.60 6.56
CA VAL A 198 -10.84 -14.47 6.11
C VAL A 198 -11.56 -13.62 5.04
N LEU A 199 -12.47 -14.23 4.29
CA LEU A 199 -13.43 -13.55 3.41
C LEU A 199 -14.73 -13.15 4.13
N ALA A 200 -14.79 -13.34 5.47
CA ALA A 200 -15.98 -13.02 6.22
C ALA A 200 -16.30 -11.52 6.16
N TYR A 201 -17.57 -11.24 6.35
CA TYR A 201 -18.26 -9.97 6.15
C TYR A 201 -17.49 -8.67 6.53
N PRO A 202 -16.87 -8.52 7.72
CA PRO A 202 -16.17 -7.28 8.08
C PRO A 202 -14.80 -7.12 7.39
N LEU A 203 -14.19 -8.22 6.95
CA LEU A 203 -12.93 -8.18 6.23
C LEU A 203 -13.17 -7.83 4.78
N GLY A 204 -14.20 -8.40 4.13
CA GLY A 204 -14.55 -8.22 2.71
C GLY A 204 -14.73 -6.75 2.27
N LEU A 205 -15.08 -5.86 3.18
CA LEU A 205 -15.42 -4.46 2.89
C LEU A 205 -14.18 -3.62 2.54
N PRO A 206 -13.08 -3.69 3.31
CA PRO A 206 -11.78 -3.24 2.86
C PRO A 206 -11.32 -3.72 1.48
N TRP A 207 -11.74 -4.91 1.05
CA TRP A 207 -11.37 -5.46 -0.26
C TRP A 207 -12.06 -4.69 -1.35
N VAL A 208 -13.38 -4.52 -1.22
CA VAL A 208 -14.16 -3.75 -2.18
C VAL A 208 -13.64 -2.31 -2.22
N SER A 209 -13.32 -1.70 -1.08
CA SER A 209 -12.78 -0.32 -1.02
C SER A 209 -11.39 -0.17 -1.65
N MET A 210 -10.53 -1.19 -1.56
CA MET A 210 -9.24 -1.18 -2.27
C MET A 210 -9.42 -1.36 -3.79
N LEU A 211 -10.43 -2.10 -4.27
CA LEU A 211 -10.76 -2.16 -5.71
C LEU A 211 -11.04 -0.76 -6.29
N GLY A 212 -11.76 0.09 -5.54
CA GLY A 212 -11.98 1.49 -5.91
C GLY A 212 -10.72 2.35 -5.83
N ASN A 213 -9.91 2.20 -4.76
CA ASN A 213 -8.70 3.00 -4.54
C ASN A 213 -7.66 2.84 -5.66
N LEU A 214 -7.64 1.71 -6.38
CA LEU A 214 -6.66 1.47 -7.44
C LEU A 214 -7.13 1.81 -8.86
N TRP A 215 -8.36 2.32 -9.04
CA TRP A 215 -8.70 3.07 -10.26
C TRP A 215 -7.89 4.36 -10.39
N LEU A 216 -7.26 4.85 -9.31
CA LEU A 216 -6.28 5.94 -9.35
C LEU A 216 -5.05 5.64 -10.23
N TYR A 217 -4.82 4.40 -10.67
CA TYR A 217 -3.75 4.18 -11.64
C TYR A 217 -4.03 4.85 -13.00
N LEU A 218 -5.31 5.08 -13.35
CA LEU A 218 -5.69 5.96 -14.45
C LEU A 218 -5.18 7.39 -14.25
N ALA A 219 -5.17 7.89 -13.01
CA ALA A 219 -4.59 9.18 -12.64
C ALA A 219 -3.04 9.19 -12.76
N ASN A 220 -2.39 8.05 -12.54
CA ASN A 220 -0.94 7.91 -12.71
C ASN A 220 -0.50 7.80 -14.18
N GLN A 221 -1.44 7.50 -15.09
CA GLN A 221 -1.21 7.44 -16.54
C GLN A 221 -1.62 8.73 -17.27
N LEU A 222 -2.34 9.65 -16.60
CA LEU A 222 -2.68 10.96 -17.15
C LEU A 222 -1.46 11.79 -17.62
N PRO A 223 -0.27 11.72 -16.98
CA PRO A 223 0.97 12.28 -17.52
C PRO A 223 1.26 11.91 -18.97
N ASN A 224 1.12 10.63 -19.33
CA ASN A 224 1.39 10.13 -20.68
C ASN A 224 0.37 10.69 -21.70
N VAL A 225 -0.86 10.96 -21.26
CA VAL A 225 -1.91 11.59 -22.08
C VAL A 225 -1.62 13.08 -22.36
N TYR A 226 -0.87 13.74 -21.48
CA TYR A 226 -0.46 15.14 -21.70
C TYR A 226 0.85 15.27 -22.49
N GLU A 227 1.73 14.26 -22.47
CA GLU A 227 2.92 14.19 -23.35
C GLU A 227 2.54 14.23 -24.83
N GLU A 228 1.39 13.67 -25.22
CA GLU A 228 0.91 13.67 -26.59
C GLU A 228 0.28 15.01 -27.04
N ARG A 229 0.14 16.01 -26.15
CA ARG A 229 -0.39 17.33 -26.54
C ARG A 229 0.77 18.29 -26.92
N PRO A 230 0.78 18.84 -28.14
CA PRO A 230 1.83 19.77 -28.57
C PRO A 230 1.77 21.06 -27.75
N GLY A 231 2.82 21.35 -26.97
CA GLY A 231 3.00 22.66 -26.32
C GLY A 231 3.74 22.69 -24.98
N PHE A 232 3.91 21.56 -24.29
CA PHE A 232 4.66 21.51 -23.02
C PHE A 232 6.07 20.95 -23.22
N SER A 233 7.07 21.60 -22.61
CA SER A 233 8.42 21.05 -22.60
C SER A 233 8.49 19.79 -21.72
N ILE A 234 9.28 18.80 -22.13
CA ILE A 234 9.44 17.51 -21.42
C ILE A 234 9.85 17.73 -19.95
N LYS A 235 10.65 18.76 -19.66
CA LYS A 235 11.09 19.10 -18.28
C LYS A 235 9.97 19.65 -17.42
N GLU A 236 9.13 20.54 -17.96
CA GLU A 236 7.97 21.08 -17.22
C GLU A 236 6.91 20.01 -17.00
N ASN A 237 6.69 19.15 -18.00
CA ASN A 237 5.73 18.07 -17.91
C ASN A 237 6.13 17.01 -16.88
N GLY A 238 7.42 16.66 -16.79
CA GLY A 238 7.93 15.71 -15.78
C GLY A 238 7.71 16.21 -14.34
N PHE A 239 7.96 17.50 -14.06
CA PHE A 239 7.69 18.08 -12.75
C PHE A 239 6.19 18.10 -12.43
N LEU A 240 5.37 18.60 -13.36
CA LEU A 240 3.91 18.69 -13.19
C LEU A 240 3.25 17.31 -12.99
N SER A 241 3.74 16.29 -13.69
CA SER A 241 3.27 14.91 -13.61
C SER A 241 3.60 14.25 -12.28
N SER A 242 4.59 14.78 -11.56
CA SER A 242 5.04 14.24 -10.28
C SER A 242 4.27 14.80 -9.06
N LEU A 243 3.63 15.96 -9.22
CA LEU A 243 2.90 16.65 -8.15
C LEU A 243 1.78 15.82 -7.48
N PRO A 244 0.95 15.04 -8.22
CA PRO A 244 -0.10 14.25 -7.59
C PRO A 244 0.44 13.22 -6.58
N PHE A 245 1.62 12.64 -6.82
CA PHE A 245 2.26 11.71 -5.90
C PHE A 245 2.67 12.38 -4.59
N LEU A 246 3.20 13.60 -4.70
CA LEU A 246 3.54 14.42 -3.54
C LEU A 246 2.28 14.83 -2.76
N CYS A 247 1.23 15.25 -3.46
CA CYS A 247 -0.06 15.60 -2.86
C CYS A 247 -0.66 14.42 -2.08
N ARG A 248 -0.59 13.19 -2.61
CA ARG A 248 -1.03 11.98 -1.88
C ARG A 248 -0.25 11.77 -0.59
N TYR A 249 1.08 11.93 -0.64
CA TYR A 249 1.94 11.79 0.53
C TYR A 249 1.58 12.81 1.62
N ILE A 250 1.48 14.09 1.26
CA ILE A 250 1.11 15.17 2.18
C ILE A 250 -0.30 14.92 2.75
N GLY A 251 -1.26 14.55 1.89
CA GLY A 251 -2.62 14.21 2.31
C GLY A 251 -2.64 13.10 3.37
N GLY A 252 -1.90 12.01 3.15
CA GLY A 252 -1.79 10.93 4.13
C GLY A 252 -1.25 11.39 5.48
N LEU A 253 -0.24 12.27 5.50
CA LEU A 253 0.29 12.84 6.74
C LEU A 253 -0.73 13.75 7.44
N CYS A 254 -1.39 14.65 6.70
CA CYS A 254 -2.42 15.55 7.25
C CYS A 254 -3.60 14.78 7.83
N PHE A 255 -4.18 13.84 7.08
CA PHE A 255 -5.31 13.06 7.58
C PHE A 255 -4.90 12.18 8.76
N SER A 256 -3.75 11.48 8.71
CA SER A 256 -3.30 10.64 9.83
C SER A 256 -3.07 11.42 11.12
N THR A 257 -2.34 12.53 11.06
CA THR A 257 -2.14 13.41 12.23
C THR A 257 -3.44 13.97 12.79
N LEU A 258 -4.36 14.42 11.92
CA LEU A 258 -5.67 14.90 12.32
C LEU A 258 -6.52 13.78 12.98
N GLY A 259 -6.49 12.58 12.40
CA GLY A 259 -7.19 11.40 12.92
C GLY A 259 -6.68 10.99 14.29
N ASP A 260 -5.35 10.91 14.47
CA ASP A 260 -4.72 10.62 15.76
C ASP A 260 -5.13 11.65 16.81
N TRP A 261 -5.11 12.95 16.49
CA TRP A 261 -5.50 14.01 17.41
C TRP A 261 -6.98 13.94 17.81
N LEU A 262 -7.87 13.68 16.84
CA LEU A 262 -9.31 13.53 17.10
C LEU A 262 -9.61 12.30 17.98
N LEU A 263 -8.87 11.21 17.80
CA LEU A 263 -9.00 10.00 18.61
C LEU A 263 -8.39 10.19 20.00
N SER A 264 -7.19 10.78 20.11
CA SER A 264 -6.52 11.00 21.39
C SER A 264 -7.24 12.03 22.27
N SER A 265 -7.94 12.98 21.66
CA SER A 265 -8.77 13.97 22.38
C SER A 265 -10.15 13.45 22.77
N GLY A 266 -10.53 12.23 22.36
CA GLY A 266 -11.83 11.64 22.66
C GLY A 266 -13.01 12.33 21.98
N ARG A 267 -12.77 13.14 20.93
CA ARG A 267 -13.82 13.90 20.24
C ARG A 267 -14.67 13.04 19.31
N ILE A 268 -14.11 11.95 18.80
CA ILE A 268 -14.80 11.01 17.91
C ILE A 268 -14.46 9.56 18.30
N SER A 269 -15.36 8.63 17.97
CA SER A 269 -15.08 7.20 18.07
C SER A 269 -14.20 6.70 16.92
N VAL A 270 -13.55 5.55 17.12
CA VAL A 270 -12.70 4.91 16.08
C VAL A 270 -13.49 4.67 14.80
N ILE A 271 -14.70 4.10 14.91
CA ILE A 271 -15.55 3.81 13.75
C ILE A 271 -15.95 5.08 12.98
N THR A 272 -16.27 6.18 13.68
CA THR A 272 -16.58 7.47 13.04
C THR A 272 -15.36 8.03 12.33
N CYS A 273 -14.17 7.93 12.94
CA CYS A 273 -12.92 8.33 12.30
C CYS A 273 -12.66 7.55 11.00
N ARG A 274 -12.84 6.22 11.03
CA ARG A 274 -12.67 5.34 9.85
C ARG A 274 -13.65 5.70 8.73
N ARG A 275 -14.94 5.90 9.06
CA ARG A 275 -15.99 6.25 8.09
C ARG A 275 -15.77 7.62 7.44
N VAL A 276 -15.53 8.66 8.25
CA VAL A 276 -15.29 10.02 7.73
C VAL A 276 -14.03 10.06 6.84
N SER A 277 -12.97 9.36 7.25
CA SER A 277 -11.75 9.26 6.44
C SER A 277 -11.99 8.49 5.14
N SER A 278 -12.88 7.49 5.13
CA SER A 278 -13.26 6.75 3.91
C SER A 278 -14.02 7.63 2.93
N VAL A 279 -14.98 8.41 3.42
CA VAL A 279 -15.72 9.39 2.60
C VAL A 279 -14.78 10.38 1.92
N ALA A 280 -13.83 10.92 2.68
CA ALA A 280 -12.79 11.80 2.13
C ALA A 280 -11.91 11.08 1.10
N ALA A 281 -11.57 9.80 1.35
CA ALA A 281 -10.71 9.03 0.46
C ALA A 281 -11.37 8.56 -0.84
N MET A 282 -12.69 8.37 -0.87
CA MET A 282 -13.41 7.73 -1.98
C MET A 282 -14.41 8.66 -2.67
N ILE A 283 -15.31 9.30 -1.92
CA ILE A 283 -16.41 10.09 -2.49
C ILE A 283 -15.88 11.40 -3.09
N VAL A 284 -14.99 12.08 -2.37
CA VAL A 284 -14.41 13.36 -2.83
C VAL A 284 -13.61 13.15 -4.12
N PRO A 285 -12.70 12.15 -4.21
CA PRO A 285 -12.08 11.74 -5.48
C PRO A 285 -13.06 11.41 -6.60
N ALA A 286 -14.14 10.67 -6.33
CA ALA A 286 -15.12 10.31 -7.36
C ALA A 286 -15.77 11.54 -8.01
N LEU A 287 -16.19 12.51 -7.20
CA LEU A 287 -16.80 13.76 -7.68
C LEU A 287 -15.81 14.63 -8.44
N LEU A 288 -14.56 14.71 -7.97
CA LEU A 288 -13.51 15.50 -8.60
C LEU A 288 -12.96 14.85 -9.88
N CYS A 289 -13.01 13.51 -10.01
CA CYS A 289 -12.72 12.83 -11.27
C CYS A 289 -13.72 13.22 -12.36
N ILE A 290 -15.01 13.38 -12.02
CA ILE A 290 -16.00 13.93 -12.95
C ILE A 290 -15.61 15.36 -13.33
N ALA A 291 -15.29 16.21 -12.36
CA ALA A 291 -14.87 17.59 -12.64
C ALA A 291 -13.64 17.65 -13.57
N THR A 292 -12.70 16.71 -13.42
CA THR A 292 -11.53 16.56 -14.31
C THR A 292 -11.95 16.24 -15.74
N ALA A 293 -13.00 15.45 -15.95
CA ALA A 293 -13.53 15.15 -17.29
C ALA A 293 -14.11 16.37 -18.02
N TYR A 294 -14.45 17.43 -17.28
CA TYR A 294 -15.00 18.68 -17.81
C TYR A 294 -13.99 19.84 -17.79
N SER A 295 -12.71 19.59 -17.47
CA SER A 295 -11.67 20.64 -17.44
C SER A 295 -11.30 21.21 -18.82
N GLY A 296 -11.84 20.64 -19.90
CA GLY A 296 -11.63 21.11 -21.28
C GLY A 296 -10.17 21.02 -21.71
N CYS A 297 -9.66 22.07 -22.35
CA CYS A 297 -8.29 22.11 -22.87
C CYS A 297 -7.24 22.62 -21.85
N SER A 298 -7.64 23.07 -20.66
CA SER A 298 -6.70 23.59 -19.66
C SER A 298 -5.99 22.44 -18.93
N ALA A 299 -4.70 22.24 -19.24
CA ALA A 299 -3.85 21.26 -18.56
C ALA A 299 -3.67 21.61 -17.07
N ILE A 300 -3.50 22.89 -16.75
CA ILE A 300 -3.32 23.38 -15.36
C ILE A 300 -4.53 23.03 -14.50
N LEU A 301 -5.75 23.22 -15.04
CA LEU A 301 -6.98 22.91 -14.31
C LEU A 301 -7.11 21.40 -14.04
N ALA A 302 -6.78 20.57 -15.02
CA ALA A 302 -6.82 19.12 -14.88
C ALA A 302 -5.79 18.60 -13.86
N ILE A 303 -4.56 19.11 -13.90
CA ILE A 303 -3.50 18.77 -12.94
C ILE A 303 -3.90 19.23 -11.54
N THR A 304 -4.49 20.42 -11.40
CA THR A 304 -4.96 20.93 -10.11
C THR A 304 -6.03 20.00 -9.52
N PHE A 305 -7.02 19.57 -10.31
CA PHE A 305 -8.01 18.61 -9.84
C PHE A 305 -7.38 17.27 -9.47
N LEU A 306 -6.43 16.76 -10.24
CA LEU A 306 -5.70 15.54 -9.91
C LEU A 306 -4.93 15.63 -8.59
N CYS A 307 -4.29 16.77 -8.32
CA CYS A 307 -3.63 17.04 -7.05
C CYS A 307 -4.63 17.01 -5.88
N ILE A 308 -5.82 17.58 -6.03
CA ILE A 308 -6.85 17.56 -4.99
C ILE A 308 -7.41 16.14 -4.81
N VAL A 309 -7.64 15.41 -5.90
CA VAL A 309 -8.10 14.01 -5.89
C VAL A 309 -7.11 13.13 -5.12
N THR A 310 -5.82 13.21 -5.46
CA THR A 310 -4.76 12.40 -4.85
C THR A 310 -4.50 12.79 -3.40
N PHE A 311 -4.56 14.08 -3.05
CA PHE A 311 -4.48 14.56 -1.66
C PHE A 311 -5.59 13.98 -0.79
N ASN A 312 -6.85 14.05 -1.25
CA ASN A 312 -7.99 13.51 -0.51
C ASN A 312 -7.92 12.00 -0.40
N ASN A 313 -7.48 11.31 -1.45
CA ASN A 313 -7.27 9.86 -1.38
C ASN A 313 -6.24 9.45 -0.32
N GLY A 314 -5.35 10.37 0.08
CA GLY A 314 -4.42 10.14 1.19
C GLY A 314 -5.11 9.75 2.51
N ALA A 315 -6.38 10.11 2.69
CA ALA A 315 -7.18 9.71 3.86
C ALA A 315 -7.39 8.18 3.99
N VAL A 316 -7.11 7.39 2.94
CA VAL A 316 -7.27 5.91 2.96
C VAL A 316 -6.44 5.23 4.06
N VAL A 317 -5.34 5.87 4.49
CA VAL A 317 -4.52 5.38 5.59
C VAL A 317 -5.32 5.29 6.89
N ASN A 318 -6.16 6.29 7.13
CA ASN A 318 -7.00 6.35 8.32
C ASN A 318 -8.29 5.57 8.19
N SER A 319 -8.66 5.11 7.00
CA SER A 319 -9.83 4.25 6.80
C SER A 319 -9.40 2.80 6.66
N THR A 320 -9.30 2.33 5.43
CA THR A 320 -9.21 0.91 5.08
C THR A 320 -7.88 0.30 5.49
N LEU A 321 -6.75 0.99 5.26
CA LEU A 321 -5.42 0.40 5.46
C LEU A 321 -5.15 0.04 6.93
N VAL A 322 -5.42 0.97 7.85
CA VAL A 322 -5.24 0.68 9.27
C VAL A 322 -6.31 -0.27 9.80
N ASN A 323 -7.54 -0.22 9.27
CA ASN A 323 -8.64 -1.09 9.69
C ASN A 323 -8.33 -2.58 9.42
N LEU A 324 -7.64 -2.89 8.31
CA LEU A 324 -7.13 -4.25 8.02
C LEU A 324 -6.23 -4.80 9.14
N THR A 325 -5.47 -3.93 9.79
CA THR A 325 -4.59 -4.30 10.90
C THR A 325 -5.35 -4.36 12.24
N GLU A 326 -6.42 -3.59 12.40
CA GLU A 326 -7.25 -3.55 13.61
C GLU A 326 -8.21 -4.76 13.70
N LEU A 327 -8.77 -5.20 12.58
CA LEU A 327 -9.67 -6.36 12.53
C LEU A 327 -8.97 -7.67 12.90
N SER A 328 -7.72 -7.85 12.48
CA SER A 328 -6.97 -9.08 12.71
C SER A 328 -5.46 -8.84 12.89
N PRO A 329 -5.02 -8.33 14.05
CA PRO A 329 -3.62 -8.04 14.30
C PRO A 329 -2.67 -9.24 14.10
N ASN A 330 -3.11 -10.48 14.35
CA ASN A 330 -2.28 -11.67 14.17
C ASN A 330 -2.14 -12.11 12.71
N PHE A 331 -3.12 -11.76 11.88
CA PHE A 331 -3.22 -12.16 10.47
C PHE A 331 -3.21 -10.95 9.52
N SER A 332 -2.72 -9.80 9.97
CA SER A 332 -2.79 -8.53 9.24
C SER A 332 -2.05 -8.59 7.91
N GLY A 333 -0.95 -9.35 7.83
CA GLY A 333 -0.20 -9.56 6.61
C GLY A 333 -0.98 -10.37 5.59
N THR A 334 -1.56 -11.51 5.99
CA THR A 334 -2.37 -12.37 5.13
C THR A 334 -3.61 -11.64 4.62
N VAL A 335 -4.33 -10.94 5.51
CA VAL A 335 -5.52 -10.15 5.13
C VAL A 335 -5.13 -9.02 4.17
N PHE A 336 -4.05 -8.30 4.43
CA PHE A 336 -3.58 -7.26 3.53
C PHE A 336 -3.16 -7.83 2.17
N GLY A 337 -2.39 -8.91 2.14
CA GLY A 337 -1.94 -9.52 0.89
C GLY A 337 -3.09 -10.00 0.02
N LEU A 338 -4.13 -10.52 0.64
CA LEU A 338 -5.39 -10.87 -0.01
C LEU A 338 -6.12 -9.64 -0.60
N ALA A 339 -6.33 -8.59 0.19
CA ALA A 339 -6.95 -7.35 -0.28
C ALA A 339 -6.14 -6.68 -1.40
N ASN A 340 -4.81 -6.65 -1.26
CA ASN A 340 -3.91 -6.02 -2.22
C ASN A 340 -3.71 -6.86 -3.50
N THR A 341 -3.97 -8.17 -3.45
CA THR A 341 -4.01 -9.01 -4.67
C THR A 341 -5.23 -8.68 -5.52
N ALA A 342 -6.41 -8.54 -4.90
CA ALA A 342 -7.62 -8.13 -5.60
C ALA A 342 -7.44 -6.74 -6.25
N ALA A 343 -6.87 -5.80 -5.49
CA ALA A 343 -6.44 -4.50 -5.98
C ALA A 343 -5.49 -4.58 -7.19
N ALA A 344 -4.46 -5.45 -7.14
CA ALA A 344 -3.50 -5.62 -8.22
C ALA A 344 -4.15 -6.19 -9.51
N ILE A 345 -5.16 -7.06 -9.38
CA ILE A 345 -5.96 -7.54 -10.53
C ILE A 345 -6.65 -6.35 -11.20
N THR A 346 -7.27 -5.46 -10.43
CA THR A 346 -7.92 -4.26 -10.98
C THR A 346 -6.91 -3.32 -11.64
N MET A 347 -5.70 -3.16 -11.09
CA MET A 347 -4.63 -2.39 -11.73
C MET A 347 -4.25 -2.97 -13.09
N PHE A 348 -4.13 -4.29 -13.19
CA PHE A 348 -3.77 -4.97 -14.42
C PHE A 348 -4.87 -4.84 -15.49
N LEU A 349 -6.14 -4.93 -15.09
CA LEU A 349 -7.28 -4.82 -16.00
C LEU A 349 -7.57 -3.37 -16.44
N SER A 350 -7.26 -2.38 -15.61
CA SER A 350 -7.63 -0.97 -15.88
C SER A 350 -7.08 -0.43 -17.22
N PRO A 351 -5.77 -0.55 -17.55
CA PRO A 351 -5.25 -0.13 -18.85
C PRO A 351 -5.88 -0.88 -20.03
N ILE A 352 -6.22 -2.16 -19.87
CA ILE A 352 -6.86 -2.97 -20.91
C ILE A 352 -8.27 -2.43 -21.20
N CYS A 353 -9.04 -2.14 -20.15
CA CYS A 353 -10.37 -1.54 -20.28
C CYS A 353 -10.32 -0.13 -20.91
N VAL A 354 -9.35 0.69 -20.50
CA VAL A 354 -9.15 2.05 -21.05
C VAL A 354 -8.75 1.97 -22.51
N GLY A 355 -7.77 1.11 -22.84
CA GLY A 355 -7.32 0.88 -24.20
C GLY A 355 -8.47 0.46 -25.11
N ALA A 356 -9.32 -0.48 -24.67
CA ALA A 356 -10.50 -0.92 -25.41
C ALA A 356 -11.54 0.21 -25.64
N ILE A 357 -11.64 1.19 -24.74
CA ILE A 357 -12.56 2.32 -24.88
C ILE A 357 -12.00 3.40 -25.80
N ILE A 358 -10.68 3.57 -25.79
CA ILE A 358 -9.98 4.62 -26.54
C ILE A 358 -9.57 4.16 -27.96
N GLN A 359 -9.58 2.85 -28.21
CA GLN A 359 -9.07 2.23 -29.43
C GLN A 359 -9.62 2.91 -30.70
N GLY A 360 -8.73 3.58 -31.44
CA GLY A 360 -9.01 4.22 -32.72
C GLY A 360 -9.53 5.66 -32.69
N GLN A 361 -9.86 6.25 -31.52
CA GLN A 361 -10.39 7.62 -31.45
C GLN A 361 -10.10 8.35 -30.12
N GLN A 362 -8.87 8.85 -29.92
CA GLN A 362 -8.46 9.68 -28.76
C GLN A 362 -9.22 11.02 -28.61
N THR A 363 -10.52 10.95 -28.30
CA THR A 363 -11.42 12.10 -28.21
C THR A 363 -11.80 12.40 -26.77
N LEU A 364 -12.08 13.67 -26.47
CA LEU A 364 -12.55 14.10 -25.15
C LEU A 364 -13.82 13.34 -24.70
N ALA A 365 -14.67 12.94 -25.66
CA ALA A 365 -15.89 12.18 -25.39
C ALA A 365 -15.61 10.76 -24.87
N GLN A 366 -14.59 10.08 -25.38
CA GLN A 366 -14.20 8.76 -24.89
C GLN A 366 -13.53 8.84 -23.53
N TRP A 367 -12.66 9.85 -23.31
CA TRP A 367 -12.09 10.12 -22.00
C TRP A 367 -13.15 10.43 -20.95
N LYS A 368 -14.21 11.17 -21.28
CA LYS A 368 -15.36 11.36 -20.39
C LYS A 368 -15.97 10.03 -19.95
N LYS A 369 -16.15 9.06 -20.85
CA LYS A 369 -16.66 7.72 -20.49
C LYS A 369 -15.74 7.04 -19.47
N VAL A 370 -14.43 7.13 -19.66
CA VAL A 370 -13.43 6.58 -18.73
C VAL A 370 -13.53 7.20 -17.34
N PHE A 371 -13.67 8.52 -17.23
CA PHE A 371 -13.87 9.19 -15.95
C PHE A 371 -15.22 8.84 -15.30
N TRP A 372 -16.28 8.69 -16.09
CA TRP A 372 -17.59 8.27 -15.58
C TRP A 372 -17.59 6.84 -15.05
N MET A 373 -16.78 5.93 -15.61
CA MET A 373 -16.59 4.59 -15.05
C MET A 373 -15.89 4.58 -13.69
N ALA A 374 -15.09 5.60 -13.39
CA ALA A 374 -14.44 5.74 -12.07
C ALA A 374 -15.49 5.82 -10.95
N VAL A 375 -16.61 6.51 -11.21
CA VAL A 375 -17.64 6.84 -10.22
C VAL A 375 -18.27 5.59 -9.58
N PRO A 376 -18.84 4.62 -10.33
CA PRO A 376 -19.38 3.40 -9.72
C PRO A 376 -18.28 2.57 -9.04
N MET A 377 -17.04 2.62 -9.55
CA MET A 377 -15.90 1.93 -8.95
C MET A 377 -15.49 2.52 -7.60
N TYR A 378 -15.73 3.81 -7.35
CA TYR A 378 -15.50 4.45 -6.05
C TYR A 378 -16.73 4.36 -5.12
N LEU A 379 -17.93 4.62 -5.65
CA LEU A 379 -19.14 4.73 -4.84
C LEU A 379 -19.65 3.38 -4.33
N LEU A 380 -19.66 2.33 -5.17
CA LEU A 380 -20.18 1.02 -4.74
C LEU A 380 -19.38 0.50 -3.53
N PRO A 381 -18.04 0.42 -3.57
CA PRO A 381 -17.28 0.02 -2.39
C PRO A 381 -17.51 0.86 -1.15
N GLU A 382 -17.59 2.18 -1.32
CA GLU A 382 -17.68 3.10 -0.21
C GLU A 382 -19.03 2.96 0.51
N VAL A 383 -20.12 2.83 -0.24
CA VAL A 383 -21.45 2.59 0.35
C VAL A 383 -21.43 1.32 1.19
N PHE A 384 -20.86 0.23 0.67
CA PHE A 384 -20.71 -1.01 1.45
C PHE A 384 -19.86 -0.79 2.71
N TYR A 385 -18.70 -0.12 2.59
CA TYR A 385 -17.82 0.16 3.72
C TYR A 385 -18.53 0.99 4.81
N LEU A 386 -19.29 2.01 4.45
CA LEU A 386 -19.99 2.87 5.41
C LEU A 386 -21.01 2.09 6.25
N PHE A 387 -21.80 1.21 5.63
CA PHE A 387 -22.80 0.44 6.36
C PHE A 387 -22.18 -0.64 7.25
N PHE A 388 -21.13 -1.32 6.80
CA PHE A 388 -20.69 -2.57 7.41
C PHE A 388 -19.30 -2.53 8.05
N CYS A 389 -18.59 -1.40 8.00
CA CYS A 389 -17.30 -1.24 8.66
C CYS A 389 -17.39 -1.61 10.15
N SER A 390 -16.58 -2.58 10.56
CA SER A 390 -16.31 -2.89 11.97
C SER A 390 -14.87 -2.51 12.31
N THR A 391 -14.62 -2.19 13.57
CA THR A 391 -13.30 -1.89 14.13
C THR A 391 -12.96 -2.81 15.31
N SER A 392 -13.82 -3.78 15.61
CA SER A 392 -13.58 -4.76 16.67
C SER A 392 -12.70 -5.90 16.16
N VAL A 393 -11.78 -6.36 17.01
CA VAL A 393 -10.96 -7.54 16.74
C VAL A 393 -11.90 -8.73 16.49
N GLN A 394 -11.63 -9.46 15.42
CA GLN A 394 -12.49 -10.54 14.99
C GLN A 394 -12.25 -11.82 15.82
N PRO A 395 -13.28 -12.67 16.05
CA PRO A 395 -13.17 -13.86 16.92
C PRO A 395 -12.07 -14.84 16.49
N TRP A 396 -11.82 -14.94 15.18
CA TRP A 396 -10.83 -15.86 14.61
C TRP A 396 -9.38 -15.35 14.69
N ASN A 397 -9.15 -14.15 15.25
CA ASN A 397 -7.82 -13.59 15.40
C ASN A 397 -6.94 -14.41 16.38
N SER A 398 -7.53 -15.07 17.37
CA SER A 398 -6.87 -16.02 18.27
C SER A 398 -7.18 -17.46 17.86
N SER A 399 -6.17 -18.34 17.85
CA SER A 399 -6.42 -19.78 17.84
C SER A 399 -7.06 -20.17 19.18
N GLY A 400 -8.13 -20.98 19.18
CA GLY A 400 -8.92 -21.31 20.39
C GLY A 400 -8.13 -21.78 21.64
N GLU A 401 -6.87 -22.18 21.50
CA GLU A 401 -5.95 -22.45 22.62
C GLU A 401 -5.67 -21.21 23.51
N GLU A 402 -5.80 -19.97 23.00
CA GLU A 402 -5.58 -18.74 23.79
C GLU A 402 -6.84 -18.24 24.51
N GLU A 403 -8.04 -18.63 24.08
CA GLU A 403 -9.28 -18.33 24.84
C GLU A 403 -9.26 -19.05 26.20
N GLU A 404 -8.82 -20.31 26.25
CA GLU A 404 -8.72 -21.08 27.51
C GLU A 404 -7.67 -20.50 28.48
N VAL A 405 -6.54 -20.00 27.98
CA VAL A 405 -5.48 -19.39 28.82
C VAL A 405 -5.87 -17.99 29.29
N ALA A 406 -6.50 -17.19 28.41
CA ALA A 406 -6.97 -15.85 28.78
C ALA A 406 -8.10 -15.93 29.82
N GLU A 407 -9.06 -16.85 29.69
CA GLU A 407 -10.08 -17.05 30.72
C GLU A 407 -9.50 -17.52 32.06
N GLY A 408 -8.44 -18.33 32.03
CA GLY A 408 -7.71 -18.77 33.22
C GLY A 408 -6.95 -17.66 33.95
N GLU A 409 -6.27 -16.76 33.23
CA GLU A 409 -5.48 -15.66 33.83
C GLU A 409 -6.33 -14.44 34.24
N ILE A 410 -7.49 -14.23 33.59
CA ILE A 410 -8.36 -13.07 33.84
C ILE A 410 -9.20 -13.23 35.14
N SER A 411 -9.39 -14.45 35.63
CA SER A 411 -10.30 -14.79 36.73
C SER A 411 -9.96 -14.14 38.10
N PRO A 412 -8.69 -14.04 38.56
CA PRO A 412 -8.41 -13.46 39.88
C PRO A 412 -8.35 -11.92 39.88
N LEU A 413 -7.66 -11.33 38.89
CA LEU A 413 -7.35 -9.89 38.88
C LEU A 413 -8.58 -9.02 38.57
N LYS A 414 -9.44 -9.42 37.63
CA LYS A 414 -10.68 -8.68 37.35
C LYS A 414 -11.73 -8.84 38.46
N GLN A 415 -11.74 -9.96 39.21
CA GLN A 415 -12.60 -10.09 40.39
C GLN A 415 -12.15 -9.19 41.53
N GLU A 416 -10.84 -9.00 41.70
CA GLU A 416 -10.30 -8.14 42.75
C GLU A 416 -10.49 -6.65 42.45
N GLU A 417 -10.33 -6.23 41.18
CA GLU A 417 -10.65 -4.86 40.74
C GLU A 417 -12.15 -4.55 40.82
N ARG A 418 -13.04 -5.50 40.47
CA ARG A 418 -14.50 -5.36 40.70
C ARG A 418 -14.84 -5.25 42.18
N ARG A 419 -14.20 -6.04 43.05
CA ARG A 419 -14.39 -5.96 44.51
C ARG A 419 -13.92 -4.62 45.09
N ARG A 420 -12.84 -4.04 44.55
CA ARG A 420 -12.35 -2.70 44.93
C ARG A 420 -13.28 -1.58 44.47
N THR A 421 -13.79 -1.62 43.24
CA THR A 421 -14.75 -0.62 42.75
C THR A 421 -16.10 -0.68 43.48
N LEU A 422 -16.58 -1.89 43.83
CA LEU A 422 -17.79 -2.06 44.64
C LEU A 422 -17.64 -1.58 46.09
N ARG A 423 -16.44 -1.69 46.69
CA ARG A 423 -16.17 -1.14 48.04
C ARG A 423 -16.09 0.40 48.04
N CYS A 424 -15.62 1.03 46.96
CA CYS A 424 -15.63 2.48 46.82
C CYS A 424 -17.04 3.05 46.62
N LYS A 425 -17.95 2.32 45.96
CA LYS A 425 -19.35 2.76 45.79
C LYS A 425 -20.21 2.63 47.06
N LYS A 426 -19.84 1.79 48.03
CA LYS A 426 -20.55 1.63 49.31
C LYS A 426 -20.12 2.61 50.42
N ARG A 427 -19.15 3.49 50.15
CA ARG A 427 -18.64 4.49 51.11
C ARG A 427 -18.87 5.94 50.67
N ARG A 428 -19.77 6.18 49.70
CA ARG A 428 -20.26 7.50 49.34
C ARG A 428 -21.75 7.60 49.60
#